data_AF-A0A960UIX5-F1
#
_entry.id   AF-A0A960UIX5-F1
#
_cell.length_a   1.000
_cell.length_b   1.000
_cell.length_c   1.000
_cell.angle_alpha   90.00
_cell.angle_beta   90.00
_cell.angle_gamma   90.00
#
_symmetry.space_group_name_H-M   'P 1'
#
loop_
_entity.id
_entity.type
_entity.pdbx_description
1 polymer ?
#
loop_
_entity_poly.entity_id
_entity_poly.type
_entity_poly.pdbx_seq_one_letter_code
_entity_poly.pdbx_strand_id
1 'polypeptide(L)'
;TVLVDTNLDRCFDNTAEIICPDPGHPFSGQDAQVDGAAPAYQDNGDGTVTDLVTGLMWQQSPELWNLVTWDEAVAGADTCGVGGHDDWRLPTIKELYSLIEFSGHTGMNEAESTPYIDTEYFGFRYGLESLGERMIDAQYWSSTAYAGLTMAGDLTAFGVNFADGRIKGYPREPIGPPGEETEKRTFVRYVRGNEGYGVNDFVANGDGTVTDVATGLQWQQADSGTGLNWEDALAYAEGLELAGHDDWRLPNAKELQSLVDYSRAPDATDPGAVGPAIDPIFTLGDDDGWYWSSTTHMDGPTLEWAAYVCFGIGWGWMEQPPGSGNLVRMNVHGAGCQRSDPKTGDPADYPYGHGPQGDEVRIFNLVRCVRDAGETTGSIDPGDSAPAARVTLTAAPNPFNPRTTLRFTLPEAGRVRLSIVDVAGRRVDTLLDGVLEAGAHARDWTAEVGVSGVYLARLETADGVTATKLVLAE
;
A
#
# COMPACT_ATOMS: atom_id res chain seq x y z
N THR A 1 -1.90 -14.00 -1.51
CA THR A 1 -0.71 -13.46 -2.17
C THR A 1 0.41 -13.37 -1.17
N VAL A 2 1.60 -13.84 -1.52
CA VAL A 2 2.80 -13.70 -0.69
C VAL A 2 3.29 -12.26 -0.78
N LEU A 3 3.59 -11.62 0.34
CA LEU A 3 4.26 -10.31 0.37
C LEU A 3 5.74 -10.51 0.15
N VAL A 4 6.31 -9.76 -0.80
CA VAL A 4 7.75 -9.76 -1.02
C VAL A 4 8.45 -9.07 0.15
N ASP A 5 9.59 -9.63 0.54
CA ASP A 5 10.41 -9.14 1.64
C ASP A 5 11.12 -7.82 1.29
N THR A 6 11.62 -7.09 2.29
CA THR A 6 12.35 -5.83 2.12
C THR A 6 13.77 -6.04 1.58
N ASN A 7 14.30 -7.26 1.65
CA ASN A 7 15.68 -7.63 1.30
C ASN A 7 16.74 -6.97 2.21
N LEU A 8 16.37 -6.56 3.43
CA LEU A 8 17.31 -6.05 4.42
C LEU A 8 17.85 -7.19 5.28
N ASP A 9 19.13 -7.53 5.12
CA ASP A 9 19.79 -8.68 5.76
C ASP A 9 20.75 -8.31 6.90
N ARG A 10 20.72 -7.06 7.36
CA ARG A 10 21.60 -6.51 8.40
C ARG A 10 20.81 -5.93 9.57
N CYS A 11 21.37 -6.02 10.76
CA CYS A 11 20.81 -5.46 11.97
C CYS A 11 21.52 -4.18 12.39
N PHE A 12 20.80 -3.31 13.08
CA PHE A 12 21.27 -1.98 13.47
C PHE A 12 20.89 -1.66 14.91
N ASP A 13 21.73 -0.90 15.59
CA ASP A 13 21.32 -0.15 16.77
C ASP A 13 20.79 1.24 16.36
N ASN A 14 20.71 2.16 17.32
CA ASN A 14 20.28 3.53 17.09
C ASN A 14 21.18 4.34 16.14
N THR A 15 22.42 3.91 15.86
CA THR A 15 23.42 4.73 15.17
C THR A 15 24.35 3.95 14.22
N ALA A 16 24.43 2.64 14.35
CA ALA A 16 25.39 1.80 13.65
C ALA A 16 24.80 0.45 13.25
N GLU A 17 25.43 -0.18 12.26
CA GLU A 17 25.22 -1.60 11.97
C GLU A 17 25.85 -2.46 13.09
N ILE A 18 25.15 -3.52 13.48
CA ILE A 18 25.55 -4.46 14.53
C ILE A 18 25.41 -5.90 14.05
N ILE A 19 26.04 -6.83 14.77
CA ILE A 19 25.70 -8.25 14.61
C ILE A 19 24.27 -8.44 15.11
N CYS A 20 23.44 -9.15 14.33
CA CYS A 20 22.07 -9.43 14.73
C CYS A 20 22.00 -10.06 16.13
N PRO A 21 21.32 -9.40 17.08
CA PRO A 21 21.34 -9.82 18.48
C PRO A 21 20.46 -11.05 18.71
N ASP A 22 20.88 -11.94 19.60
CA ASP A 22 20.06 -13.10 19.99
C ASP A 22 18.75 -12.65 20.66
N PRO A 23 17.65 -13.41 20.56
CA PRO A 23 16.39 -13.12 21.25
C PRO A 23 16.58 -12.78 22.73
N GLY A 24 15.88 -11.74 23.20
CA GLY A 24 15.92 -11.21 24.55
C GLY A 24 17.04 -10.18 24.80
N HIS A 25 17.84 -9.84 23.78
CA HIS A 25 18.81 -8.74 23.85
C HIS A 25 18.25 -7.46 23.22
N PRO A 26 18.79 -6.27 23.61
CA PRO A 26 18.46 -5.01 22.96
C PRO A 26 18.55 -5.10 21.43
N PHE A 27 17.57 -4.51 20.75
CA PHE A 27 17.43 -4.49 19.30
C PHE A 27 17.22 -5.86 18.63
N SER A 28 16.79 -6.90 19.34
CA SER A 28 16.38 -8.16 18.71
C SER A 28 14.98 -8.08 18.08
N GLY A 29 14.69 -8.95 17.10
CA GLY A 29 13.41 -8.94 16.36
C GLY A 29 13.35 -7.96 15.19
N GLN A 30 14.51 -7.56 14.65
CA GLN A 30 14.60 -6.71 13.45
C GLN A 30 14.22 -7.45 12.17
N ASP A 31 13.98 -6.67 11.11
CA ASP A 31 13.65 -7.16 9.75
C ASP A 31 14.56 -8.30 9.29
N ALA A 32 15.88 -8.12 9.40
CA ALA A 32 16.90 -9.08 9.02
C ALA A 32 16.90 -10.41 9.81
N GLN A 33 16.11 -10.49 10.89
CA GLN A 33 16.00 -11.69 11.74
C GLN A 33 14.73 -12.49 11.46
N VAL A 34 13.94 -12.06 10.49
CA VAL A 34 12.67 -12.68 10.10
C VAL A 34 12.82 -13.19 8.67
N ASP A 35 12.57 -14.49 8.46
CA ASP A 35 12.59 -15.06 7.12
C ASP A 35 11.37 -14.58 6.33
N GLY A 36 11.60 -13.81 5.27
CA GLY A 36 10.57 -13.38 4.31
C GLY A 36 10.73 -14.01 2.93
N ALA A 37 9.78 -13.75 2.04
CA ALA A 37 9.91 -14.13 0.63
C ALA A 37 10.83 -13.13 -0.09
N ALA A 38 12.14 -13.42 -0.08
CA ALA A 38 13.17 -12.60 -0.74
C ALA A 38 12.78 -12.26 -2.20
N PRO A 39 13.02 -11.02 -2.67
CA PRO A 39 12.79 -10.65 -4.06
C PRO A 39 13.45 -11.64 -5.02
N ALA A 40 12.70 -12.06 -6.04
CA ALA A 40 13.17 -13.00 -7.04
C ALA A 40 12.60 -12.62 -8.40
N TYR A 41 13.48 -12.31 -9.35
CA TYR A 41 13.12 -11.80 -10.65
C TYR A 41 13.65 -12.69 -11.78
N GLN A 42 12.95 -12.68 -12.91
CA GLN A 42 13.38 -13.33 -14.14
C GLN A 42 13.27 -12.33 -15.30
N ASP A 43 14.40 -12.00 -15.93
CA ASP A 43 14.41 -11.32 -17.23
C ASP A 43 13.90 -12.28 -18.32
N ASN A 44 12.87 -11.87 -19.05
CA ASN A 44 12.26 -12.68 -20.11
C ASN A 44 12.94 -12.49 -21.47
N GLY A 45 13.89 -11.57 -21.60
CA GLY A 45 14.65 -11.30 -22.81
C GLY A 45 13.88 -10.54 -23.90
N ASP A 46 12.72 -9.99 -23.56
CA ASP A 46 11.81 -9.26 -24.46
C ASP A 46 11.45 -7.85 -23.96
N GLY A 47 12.22 -7.35 -22.99
CA GLY A 47 11.98 -6.07 -22.31
C GLY A 47 11.02 -6.17 -21.12
N THR A 48 10.62 -7.38 -20.71
CA THR A 48 9.82 -7.62 -19.50
C THR A 48 10.60 -8.39 -18.43
N VAL A 49 10.21 -8.18 -17.17
CA VAL A 49 10.72 -8.91 -16.00
C VAL A 49 9.54 -9.54 -15.27
N THR A 50 9.63 -10.85 -15.00
CA THR A 50 8.66 -11.54 -14.14
C THR A 50 9.14 -11.49 -12.69
N ASP A 51 8.29 -11.01 -11.80
CA ASP A 51 8.47 -11.15 -10.36
C ASP A 51 7.90 -12.50 -9.92
N LEU A 52 8.80 -13.39 -9.48
CA LEU A 52 8.51 -14.77 -9.14
C LEU A 52 7.82 -14.90 -7.77
N VAL A 53 7.85 -13.86 -6.93
CA VAL A 53 7.19 -13.84 -5.62
C VAL A 53 5.76 -13.36 -5.77
N THR A 54 5.58 -12.22 -6.44
CA THR A 54 4.27 -11.57 -6.55
C THR A 54 3.44 -12.11 -7.72
N GLY A 55 4.08 -12.75 -8.71
CA GLY A 55 3.44 -13.17 -9.95
C GLY A 55 3.08 -12.01 -10.88
N LEU A 56 3.59 -10.80 -10.59
CA LEU A 56 3.50 -9.64 -11.47
C LEU A 56 4.53 -9.73 -12.58
N MET A 57 4.25 -9.09 -13.71
CA MET A 57 5.22 -8.88 -14.77
C MET A 57 5.34 -7.39 -15.04
N TRP A 58 6.57 -6.92 -15.16
CA TRP A 58 6.94 -5.53 -15.20
C TRP A 58 7.63 -5.17 -16.50
N GLN A 59 7.50 -3.92 -16.94
CA GLN A 59 8.45 -3.37 -17.89
C GLN A 59 9.85 -3.39 -17.27
N GLN A 60 10.84 -3.89 -18.01
CA GLN A 60 12.23 -3.97 -17.56
C GLN A 60 12.88 -2.59 -17.42
N SER A 61 12.73 -1.74 -18.44
CA SER A 61 13.26 -0.39 -18.45
C SER A 61 12.18 0.59 -18.93
N PRO A 62 11.83 1.61 -18.13
CA PRO A 62 10.89 2.64 -18.56
C PRO A 62 11.58 3.62 -19.53
N GLU A 63 10.82 4.56 -20.09
CA GLU A 63 11.38 5.67 -20.87
C GLU A 63 12.11 6.66 -19.95
N LEU A 64 13.37 6.35 -19.63
CA LEU A 64 14.16 7.10 -18.63
C LEU A 64 14.41 8.57 -19.02
N TRP A 65 14.24 8.95 -20.29
CA TRP A 65 14.57 10.30 -20.78
C TRP A 65 13.35 11.18 -21.06
N ASN A 66 12.13 10.67 -20.80
CA ASN A 66 10.90 11.39 -21.02
C ASN A 66 9.97 11.25 -19.81
N LEU A 67 10.07 12.22 -18.89
CA LEU A 67 9.19 12.28 -17.71
C LEU A 67 7.78 12.72 -18.12
N VAL A 68 6.78 12.06 -17.54
CA VAL A 68 5.37 12.22 -17.90
C VAL A 68 4.55 12.74 -16.73
N THR A 69 3.46 13.44 -17.04
CA THR A 69 2.41 13.78 -16.06
C THR A 69 1.66 12.51 -15.63
N TRP A 70 0.84 12.61 -14.58
CA TRP A 70 0.05 11.47 -14.12
C TRP A 70 -0.99 11.02 -15.17
N ASP A 71 -1.67 11.96 -15.83
CA ASP A 71 -2.62 11.64 -16.91
C ASP A 71 -1.93 10.99 -18.12
N GLU A 72 -0.74 11.47 -18.50
CA GLU A 72 0.09 10.85 -19.53
C GLU A 72 0.52 9.43 -19.12
N ALA A 73 0.84 9.20 -17.84
CA ALA A 73 1.17 7.87 -17.31
C ALA A 73 -0.03 6.92 -17.34
N VAL A 74 -1.24 7.39 -17.00
CA VAL A 74 -2.46 6.57 -17.10
C VAL A 74 -2.74 6.21 -18.56
N ALA A 75 -2.72 7.19 -19.46
CA ALA A 75 -2.99 6.97 -20.88
C ALA A 75 -1.91 6.12 -21.57
N GLY A 76 -0.66 6.24 -21.13
CA GLY A 76 0.45 5.51 -21.73
C GLY A 76 0.36 4.00 -21.52
N ALA A 77 -0.32 3.53 -20.48
CA ALA A 77 -0.53 2.11 -20.22
C ALA A 77 -1.25 1.40 -21.37
N ASP A 78 -2.32 2.00 -21.91
CA ASP A 78 -3.11 1.46 -23.04
C ASP A 78 -2.30 1.32 -24.34
N THR A 79 -1.18 2.04 -24.43
CA THR A 79 -0.29 2.05 -25.60
C THR A 79 0.98 1.25 -25.39
N CYS A 80 1.21 0.75 -24.18
CA CYS A 80 2.37 -0.05 -23.87
C CYS A 80 2.27 -1.42 -24.57
N GLY A 81 3.26 -1.75 -25.40
CA GLY A 81 3.33 -3.00 -26.16
C GLY A 81 4.55 -3.87 -25.83
N VAL A 82 5.23 -3.59 -24.71
CA VAL A 82 6.48 -4.27 -24.33
C VAL A 82 6.22 -5.78 -24.17
N GLY A 83 7.18 -6.62 -24.60
CA GLY A 83 7.01 -8.08 -24.62
C GLY A 83 5.92 -8.61 -25.57
N GLY A 84 5.28 -7.74 -26.39
CA GLY A 84 4.15 -8.14 -27.23
C GLY A 84 2.82 -8.31 -26.47
N HIS A 85 2.72 -7.75 -25.26
CA HIS A 85 1.50 -7.73 -24.45
C HIS A 85 0.70 -6.44 -24.63
N ASP A 86 -0.61 -6.50 -24.46
CA ASP A 86 -1.57 -5.39 -24.63
C ASP A 86 -2.47 -5.14 -23.39
N ASP A 87 -2.20 -5.85 -22.28
CA ASP A 87 -2.92 -5.78 -21.00
C ASP A 87 -2.10 -5.05 -19.91
N TRP A 88 -1.26 -4.10 -20.31
CA TRP A 88 -0.47 -3.28 -19.39
C TRP A 88 -1.34 -2.27 -18.64
N ARG A 89 -0.97 -2.01 -17.39
CA ARG A 89 -1.60 -1.00 -16.53
C ARG A 89 -0.58 -0.24 -15.70
N LEU A 90 -0.98 0.95 -15.26
CA LEU A 90 -0.24 1.70 -14.24
C LEU A 90 -0.36 0.98 -12.88
N PRO A 91 0.75 0.65 -12.21
CA PRO A 91 0.73 -0.14 -10.98
C PRO A 91 0.03 0.63 -9.86
N THR A 92 -0.68 -0.07 -9.00
CA THR A 92 -1.08 0.48 -7.70
C THR A 92 0.15 0.78 -6.86
N ILE A 93 0.02 1.61 -5.83
CA ILE A 93 1.15 1.92 -4.95
C ILE A 93 1.66 0.68 -4.20
N LYS A 94 0.78 -0.27 -3.83
CA LYS A 94 1.17 -1.55 -3.21
C LYS A 94 2.03 -2.38 -4.16
N GLU A 95 1.65 -2.47 -5.43
CA GLU A 95 2.45 -3.18 -6.43
C GLU A 95 3.77 -2.47 -6.70
N LEU A 96 3.77 -1.15 -6.88
CA LEU A 96 5.00 -0.41 -7.16
C LEU A 96 5.98 -0.47 -5.99
N TYR A 97 5.47 -0.41 -4.76
CA TYR A 97 6.28 -0.53 -3.54
C TYR A 97 6.84 -1.94 -3.32
N SER A 98 6.25 -2.98 -3.94
CA SER A 98 6.81 -4.34 -3.89
C SER A 98 8.23 -4.41 -4.45
N LEU A 99 8.60 -3.52 -5.38
CA LEU A 99 9.92 -3.43 -5.98
C LEU A 99 10.97 -2.71 -5.11
N ILE A 100 10.58 -2.08 -3.99
CA ILE A 100 11.54 -1.39 -3.11
C ILE A 100 12.47 -2.41 -2.44
N GLU A 101 13.77 -2.19 -2.50
CA GLU A 101 14.75 -2.97 -1.74
C GLU A 101 15.43 -2.09 -0.68
N PHE A 102 15.20 -2.41 0.60
CA PHE A 102 15.77 -1.67 1.72
C PHE A 102 17.25 -1.97 1.97
N SER A 103 17.87 -2.84 1.16
CA SER A 103 19.32 -2.93 1.01
C SER A 103 19.92 -1.71 0.29
N GLY A 104 19.10 -0.88 -0.37
CA GLY A 104 19.49 0.40 -0.95
C GLY A 104 19.97 1.44 0.08
N HIS A 105 20.68 2.46 -0.39
CA HIS A 105 21.28 3.50 0.44
C HIS A 105 21.30 4.84 -0.29
N THR A 106 20.78 5.89 0.34
CA THR A 106 20.90 7.26 -0.17
C THR A 106 22.16 7.92 0.40
N GLY A 107 23.22 8.02 -0.40
CA GLY A 107 24.45 8.72 -0.03
C GLY A 107 24.38 10.23 -0.25
N MET A 108 25.52 10.92 -0.10
CA MET A 108 25.59 12.38 -0.34
C MET A 108 25.58 12.73 -1.84
N ASN A 109 25.86 11.75 -2.70
CA ASN A 109 25.88 11.86 -4.16
C ASN A 109 25.66 10.48 -4.81
N GLU A 110 25.52 10.46 -6.13
CA GLU A 110 25.16 9.25 -6.89
C GLU A 110 26.22 8.15 -6.73
N ALA A 111 27.51 8.50 -6.67
CA ALA A 111 28.60 7.52 -6.53
C ALA A 111 28.65 6.87 -5.14
N GLU A 112 27.98 7.48 -4.15
CA GLU A 112 27.84 6.97 -2.79
C GLU A 112 26.46 6.32 -2.56
N SER A 113 25.60 6.26 -3.57
CA SER A 113 24.21 5.80 -3.44
C SER A 113 23.96 4.48 -4.17
N THR A 114 23.19 3.61 -3.54
CA THR A 114 22.63 2.40 -4.16
C THR A 114 21.11 2.59 -4.22
N PRO A 115 20.47 2.54 -5.40
CA PRO A 115 19.03 2.74 -5.46
C PRO A 115 18.29 1.60 -4.77
N TYR A 116 17.11 1.90 -4.26
CA TYR A 116 16.22 0.97 -3.56
C TYR A 116 15.45 0.08 -4.55
N ILE A 117 16.09 -0.39 -5.62
CA ILE A 117 15.53 -1.29 -6.63
C ILE A 117 16.66 -2.14 -7.20
N ASP A 118 16.35 -3.40 -7.53
CA ASP A 118 17.32 -4.28 -8.18
C ASP A 118 17.66 -3.81 -9.60
N THR A 119 18.82 -3.19 -9.76
CA THR A 119 19.31 -2.67 -11.05
C THR A 119 19.87 -3.73 -11.99
N GLU A 120 19.99 -4.99 -11.55
CA GLU A 120 20.29 -6.11 -12.46
C GLU A 120 19.08 -6.38 -13.37
N TYR A 121 17.86 -6.24 -12.84
CA TYR A 121 16.62 -6.48 -13.59
C TYR A 121 15.95 -5.19 -14.05
N PHE A 122 16.00 -4.11 -13.28
CA PHE A 122 15.22 -2.92 -13.56
C PHE A 122 16.10 -1.74 -13.96
N GLY A 123 15.85 -1.21 -15.16
CA GLY A 123 16.45 0.04 -15.61
C GLY A 123 16.06 1.20 -14.69
N PHE A 124 17.05 1.92 -14.17
CA PHE A 124 16.89 3.03 -13.24
C PHE A 124 17.85 4.16 -13.60
N ARG A 125 17.47 5.40 -13.27
CA ARG A 125 18.41 6.53 -13.20
C ARG A 125 18.07 7.43 -12.03
N TYR A 126 19.09 8.07 -11.49
CA TYR A 126 18.93 9.23 -10.63
C TYR A 126 18.52 10.47 -11.44
N GLY A 127 18.06 11.50 -10.74
CA GLY A 127 17.86 12.81 -11.34
C GLY A 127 19.19 13.44 -11.79
N LEU A 128 19.14 14.20 -12.88
CA LEU A 128 20.29 14.76 -13.56
C LEU A 128 20.39 16.27 -13.35
N GLU A 129 21.49 16.72 -12.72
CA GLU A 129 21.77 18.15 -12.52
C GLU A 129 21.86 18.92 -13.85
N SER A 130 22.28 18.26 -14.93
CA SER A 130 22.34 18.84 -16.28
C SER A 130 20.96 19.24 -16.83
N LEU A 131 19.88 18.68 -16.25
CA LEU A 131 18.48 19.01 -16.53
C LEU A 131 17.84 19.87 -15.42
N GLY A 132 18.62 20.28 -14.42
CA GLY A 132 18.13 21.02 -13.25
C GLY A 132 17.43 20.15 -12.20
N GLU A 133 17.55 18.83 -12.31
CA GLU A 133 17.01 17.86 -11.34
C GLU A 133 18.03 17.63 -10.20
N ARG A 134 17.54 17.32 -9.00
CA ARG A 134 18.37 16.76 -7.91
C ARG A 134 18.50 15.26 -8.10
N MET A 135 19.55 14.64 -7.57
CA MET A 135 19.73 13.18 -7.61
C MET A 135 18.49 12.38 -7.17
N ILE A 136 17.81 12.86 -6.13
CA ILE A 136 16.59 12.25 -5.58
C ILE A 136 15.32 12.53 -6.38
N ASP A 137 15.37 13.29 -7.47
CA ASP A 137 14.24 13.54 -8.37
C ASP A 137 13.98 12.33 -9.29
N ALA A 138 13.77 11.16 -8.68
CA ALA A 138 13.64 9.84 -9.31
C ALA A 138 12.31 9.14 -8.95
N GLN A 139 11.23 9.92 -8.93
CA GLN A 139 9.89 9.44 -8.54
C GLN A 139 9.20 8.64 -9.64
N TYR A 140 8.39 7.66 -9.27
CA TYR A 140 7.60 6.83 -10.17
C TYR A 140 6.11 6.95 -9.84
N TRP A 141 5.30 7.21 -10.85
CA TRP A 141 3.85 7.28 -10.71
C TRP A 141 3.24 5.92 -10.37
N SER A 142 2.26 5.94 -9.46
CA SER A 142 1.29 4.85 -9.29
C SER A 142 -0.10 5.31 -9.72
N SER A 143 -1.02 4.36 -9.93
CA SER A 143 -2.44 4.62 -10.17
C SER A 143 -3.22 5.00 -8.91
N THR A 144 -2.58 4.97 -7.74
CA THR A 144 -3.24 5.22 -6.46
C THR A 144 -3.32 6.72 -6.16
N ALA A 145 -4.49 7.29 -6.39
CA ALA A 145 -4.81 8.65 -5.96
C ALA A 145 -4.97 8.73 -4.43
N TYR A 146 -4.60 9.85 -3.83
CA TYR A 146 -4.90 10.15 -2.44
C TYR A 146 -6.38 10.52 -2.27
N ALA A 147 -7.02 10.05 -1.20
CA ALA A 147 -8.44 10.30 -0.93
C ALA A 147 -8.73 11.76 -0.50
N GLY A 148 -7.74 12.44 0.08
CA GLY A 148 -7.80 13.83 0.50
C GLY A 148 -7.09 14.78 -0.46
N LEU A 149 -6.58 15.88 0.07
CA LEU A 149 -5.71 16.83 -0.62
C LEU A 149 -4.40 16.94 0.14
N THR A 150 -3.29 17.11 -0.57
CA THR A 150 -2.02 17.46 0.08
C THR A 150 -1.68 18.91 -0.20
N MET A 151 -0.70 19.43 0.52
CA MET A 151 -0.22 20.79 0.38
C MET A 151 -1.40 21.78 0.49
N ALA A 152 -1.31 22.92 -0.19
CA ALA A 152 -2.33 23.96 -0.18
C ALA A 152 -3.58 23.62 -1.03
N GLY A 153 -4.04 22.36 -1.00
CA GLY A 153 -5.26 21.91 -1.68
C GLY A 153 -5.03 21.15 -2.99
N ASP A 154 -3.88 20.52 -3.17
CA ASP A 154 -3.50 19.82 -4.39
C ASP A 154 -4.14 18.43 -4.46
N LEU A 155 -4.72 18.11 -5.62
CA LEU A 155 -5.09 16.74 -5.95
C LEU A 155 -3.83 15.92 -6.16
N THR A 156 -3.77 14.76 -5.50
CA THR A 156 -2.51 14.04 -5.32
C THR A 156 -2.62 12.57 -5.72
N ALA A 157 -1.52 12.04 -6.25
CA ALA A 157 -1.29 10.61 -6.42
C ALA A 157 -0.04 10.18 -5.67
N PHE A 158 -0.06 8.97 -5.12
CA PHE A 158 1.12 8.38 -4.51
C PHE A 158 2.12 7.95 -5.58
N GLY A 159 3.40 8.08 -5.27
CA GLY A 159 4.48 7.51 -6.04
C GLY A 159 5.55 6.91 -5.12
N VAL A 160 6.38 6.07 -5.72
CA VAL A 160 7.59 5.52 -5.08
C VAL A 160 8.80 6.26 -5.60
N ASN A 161 9.78 6.53 -4.74
CA ASN A 161 11.06 7.07 -5.16
C ASN A 161 12.18 6.08 -4.86
N PHE A 162 12.65 5.38 -5.90
CA PHE A 162 13.71 4.38 -5.74
C PHE A 162 15.09 5.00 -5.49
N ALA A 163 15.26 6.33 -5.58
CA ALA A 163 16.49 6.98 -5.14
C ALA A 163 16.55 7.19 -3.63
N ASP A 164 15.40 7.24 -2.94
CA ASP A 164 15.35 7.59 -1.51
C ASP A 164 14.44 6.71 -0.65
N GLY A 165 13.96 5.59 -1.21
CA GLY A 165 13.32 4.50 -0.48
C GLY A 165 11.92 4.78 0.06
N ARG A 166 11.13 5.69 -0.55
CA ARG A 166 9.88 6.20 0.06
C ARG A 166 8.63 6.16 -0.81
N ILE A 167 7.49 6.13 -0.14
CA ILE A 167 6.18 6.51 -0.71
C ILE A 167 5.88 7.96 -0.32
N LYS A 168 5.53 8.80 -1.31
CA LYS A 168 5.09 10.18 -1.08
C LYS A 168 3.90 10.53 -1.97
N GLY A 169 3.11 11.50 -1.53
CA GLY A 169 2.10 12.15 -2.36
C GLY A 169 2.74 13.22 -3.26
N TYR A 170 2.33 13.26 -4.52
CA TYR A 170 2.70 14.30 -5.47
C TYR A 170 1.47 14.89 -6.15
N PRO A 171 1.46 16.21 -6.44
CA PRO A 171 0.37 16.83 -7.16
C PRO A 171 0.22 16.17 -8.55
N ARG A 172 -0.97 15.68 -8.86
CA ARG A 172 -1.26 14.98 -10.11
C ARG A 172 -1.85 15.89 -11.19
N GLU A 173 -2.15 17.14 -10.82
CA GLU A 173 -2.66 18.19 -11.70
C GLU A 173 -1.71 19.42 -11.69
N PRO A 174 -1.78 20.32 -12.68
CA PRO A 174 -1.01 21.55 -12.69
C PRO A 174 -1.26 22.39 -11.43
N ILE A 175 -0.19 22.88 -10.80
CA ILE A 175 -0.26 23.71 -9.58
C ILE A 175 0.28 25.12 -9.85
N GLY A 176 -0.33 26.13 -9.23
CA GLY A 176 0.09 27.53 -9.36
C GLY A 176 -1.02 28.44 -9.90
N PRO A 177 -0.75 29.75 -10.04
CA PRO A 177 -1.74 30.68 -10.55
C PRO A 177 -1.96 30.49 -12.07
N PRO A 178 -3.14 30.86 -12.59
CA PRO A 178 -3.44 30.73 -14.01
C PRO A 178 -2.42 31.41 -14.92
N GLY A 179 -1.84 30.66 -15.86
CA GLY A 179 -0.80 31.10 -16.80
C GLY A 179 0.65 30.93 -16.30
N GLU A 180 0.85 30.47 -15.07
CA GLU A 180 2.16 30.14 -14.48
C GLU A 180 2.15 28.77 -13.80
N GLU A 181 1.21 27.90 -14.18
CA GLU A 181 1.09 26.56 -13.60
C GLU A 181 2.31 25.71 -13.89
N THR A 182 2.68 24.89 -12.92
CA THR A 182 3.76 23.90 -13.03
C THR A 182 3.14 22.51 -12.94
N GLU A 183 3.53 21.63 -13.86
CA GLU A 183 3.10 20.24 -13.87
C GLU A 183 4.18 19.34 -13.29
N LYS A 184 3.80 18.49 -12.34
CA LYS A 184 4.70 17.45 -11.87
C LYS A 184 4.86 16.38 -12.95
N ARG A 185 6.11 16.17 -13.37
CA ARG A 185 6.50 15.13 -14.32
C ARG A 185 7.44 14.16 -13.64
N THR A 186 7.18 12.86 -13.75
CA THR A 186 7.98 11.81 -13.12
C THR A 186 8.10 10.57 -14.01
N PHE A 187 8.80 9.54 -13.55
CA PHE A 187 8.97 8.28 -14.26
C PHE A 187 7.69 7.44 -14.20
N VAL A 188 7.54 6.49 -15.12
CA VAL A 188 6.45 5.51 -15.12
C VAL A 188 6.99 4.13 -15.46
N ARG A 189 6.55 3.10 -14.75
CA ARG A 189 6.82 1.69 -15.07
C ARG A 189 5.50 0.93 -15.04
N TYR A 190 5.11 0.35 -16.17
CA TYR A 190 3.87 -0.42 -16.25
C TYR A 190 4.04 -1.84 -15.73
N VAL A 191 2.92 -2.39 -15.28
CA VAL A 191 2.79 -3.74 -14.74
C VAL A 191 1.64 -4.47 -15.41
N ARG A 192 1.66 -5.79 -15.37
CA ARG A 192 0.57 -6.70 -15.78
C ARG A 192 0.57 -7.96 -14.91
N GLY A 193 -0.46 -8.79 -15.04
CA GLY A 193 -0.56 -10.06 -14.31
C GLY A 193 -1.36 -9.95 -13.02
N ASN A 194 -0.86 -10.49 -11.91
CA ASN A 194 -1.59 -10.70 -10.65
C ASN A 194 -2.31 -9.44 -10.10
N GLU A 195 -3.61 -9.30 -10.37
CA GLU A 195 -4.44 -8.20 -9.84
C GLU A 195 -4.82 -8.37 -8.36
N GLY A 196 -4.53 -9.53 -7.75
CA GLY A 196 -4.78 -9.81 -6.35
C GLY A 196 -3.64 -9.39 -5.42
N TYR A 197 -2.54 -8.84 -5.93
CA TYR A 197 -1.47 -8.33 -5.09
C TYR A 197 -1.91 -7.03 -4.38
N GLY A 198 -1.75 -6.99 -3.05
CA GLY A 198 -2.14 -5.83 -2.24
C GLY A 198 -3.63 -5.76 -1.86
N VAL A 199 -4.43 -6.75 -2.24
CA VAL A 199 -5.83 -6.89 -1.80
C VAL A 199 -5.88 -7.76 -0.54
N ASN A 200 -6.32 -7.19 0.57
CA ASN A 200 -6.44 -7.89 1.85
C ASN A 200 -7.79 -8.63 1.98
N ASP A 201 -7.84 -9.64 2.83
CA ASP A 201 -9.06 -10.34 3.26
C ASP A 201 -9.04 -10.51 4.78
N PHE A 202 -9.41 -9.45 5.49
CA PHE A 202 -9.32 -9.39 6.95
C PHE A 202 -10.48 -10.12 7.64
N VAL A 203 -10.14 -10.91 8.65
CA VAL A 203 -11.06 -11.64 9.53
C VAL A 203 -10.70 -11.34 10.98
N ALA A 204 -11.62 -10.74 11.74
CA ALA A 204 -11.47 -10.60 13.18
C ALA A 204 -11.73 -11.96 13.85
N ASN A 205 -10.78 -12.41 14.66
CA ASN A 205 -10.84 -13.73 15.29
C ASN A 205 -11.60 -13.71 16.63
N GLY A 206 -11.90 -12.52 17.17
CA GLY A 206 -12.65 -12.35 18.42
C GLY A 206 -11.83 -12.56 19.70
N ASP A 207 -10.51 -12.70 19.56
CA ASP A 207 -9.53 -12.91 20.62
C ASP A 207 -8.50 -11.76 20.75
N GLY A 208 -8.77 -10.64 20.07
CA GLY A 208 -7.85 -9.51 19.97
C GLY A 208 -6.90 -9.56 18.77
N THR A 209 -7.10 -10.50 17.84
CA THR A 209 -6.33 -10.61 16.60
C THR A 209 -7.19 -10.46 15.34
N VAL A 210 -6.55 -10.07 14.24
CA VAL A 210 -7.11 -10.01 12.89
C VAL A 210 -6.22 -10.81 11.95
N THR A 211 -6.78 -11.79 11.25
CA THR A 211 -6.05 -12.53 10.22
C THR A 211 -6.32 -11.92 8.86
N ASP A 212 -5.26 -11.62 8.10
CA ASP A 212 -5.37 -11.36 6.68
C ASP A 212 -5.21 -12.68 5.93
N VAL A 213 -6.34 -13.26 5.52
CA VAL A 213 -6.39 -14.55 4.81
C VAL A 213 -5.66 -14.46 3.47
N ALA A 214 -5.57 -13.27 2.87
CA ALA A 214 -4.87 -13.09 1.61
C ALA A 214 -3.36 -13.29 1.79
N THR A 215 -2.76 -12.76 2.85
CA THR A 215 -1.30 -12.82 3.08
C THR A 215 -0.86 -13.98 3.95
N GLY A 216 -1.78 -14.56 4.74
CA GLY A 216 -1.44 -15.57 5.75
C GLY A 216 -0.87 -14.96 7.03
N LEU A 217 -0.94 -13.64 7.18
CA LEU A 217 -0.46 -12.93 8.38
C LEU A 217 -1.59 -12.75 9.39
N GLN A 218 -1.26 -12.89 10.68
CA GLN A 218 -2.13 -12.53 11.78
C GLN A 218 -1.58 -11.31 12.50
N TRP A 219 -2.46 -10.37 12.78
CA TRP A 219 -2.15 -9.05 13.29
C TRP A 219 -2.77 -8.84 14.67
N GLN A 220 -2.05 -8.10 15.50
CA GLN A 220 -2.61 -7.51 16.70
C GLN A 220 -3.79 -6.60 16.29
N GLN A 221 -4.96 -6.73 16.92
CA GLN A 221 -6.13 -5.91 16.56
C GLN A 221 -6.12 -4.52 17.17
N ALA A 222 -5.69 -4.38 18.42
CA ALA A 222 -5.41 -3.09 19.05
C ALA A 222 -3.91 -2.79 18.95
N ASP A 223 -3.53 -1.53 18.73
CA ASP A 223 -2.13 -1.12 18.74
C ASP A 223 -1.57 -1.01 20.18
N SER A 224 -0.33 -0.52 20.29
CA SER A 224 0.35 -0.26 21.57
C SER A 224 -0.33 0.79 22.47
N GLY A 225 -1.30 1.56 21.96
CA GLY A 225 -2.01 2.63 22.66
C GLY A 225 -1.19 3.88 22.99
N THR A 226 0.14 3.80 22.90
CA THR A 226 1.08 4.90 23.09
C THR A 226 2.26 4.74 22.15
N GLY A 227 2.84 5.87 21.73
CA GLY A 227 4.06 5.88 20.93
C GLY A 227 5.26 5.35 21.71
N LEU A 228 6.13 4.62 21.02
CA LEU A 228 7.36 4.02 21.53
C LEU A 228 8.54 4.45 20.64
N ASN A 229 9.74 4.59 21.21
CA ASN A 229 10.94 4.68 20.36
C ASN A 229 11.18 3.32 19.68
N TRP A 230 12.13 3.26 18.76
CA TRP A 230 12.29 2.06 17.94
C TRP A 230 12.82 0.84 18.72
N GLU A 231 13.73 1.04 19.68
CA GLU A 231 14.24 -0.03 20.54
C GLU A 231 13.11 -0.61 21.43
N ASP A 232 12.31 0.27 22.03
CA ASP A 232 11.15 -0.10 22.85
C ASP A 232 10.04 -0.75 22.02
N ALA A 233 9.91 -0.39 20.74
CA ALA A 233 8.96 -1.01 19.81
C ALA A 233 9.33 -2.47 19.49
N LEU A 234 10.61 -2.74 19.26
CA LEU A 234 11.13 -4.10 19.09
C LEU A 234 10.90 -4.93 20.36
N ALA A 235 11.26 -4.38 21.52
CA ALA A 235 11.06 -5.05 22.82
C ALA A 235 9.57 -5.27 23.15
N TYR A 236 8.69 -4.34 22.78
CA TYR A 236 7.25 -4.49 22.92
C TYR A 236 6.72 -5.69 22.11
N ALA A 237 7.17 -5.82 20.86
CA ALA A 237 6.73 -6.90 20.00
C ALA A 237 7.22 -8.27 20.50
N GLU A 238 8.50 -8.38 20.85
CA GLU A 238 9.08 -9.60 21.40
C GLU A 238 8.43 -10.03 22.72
N GLY A 239 8.04 -9.07 23.56
CA GLY A 239 7.39 -9.33 24.84
C GLY A 239 5.87 -9.53 24.79
N LEU A 240 5.24 -9.47 23.61
CA LEU A 240 3.79 -9.54 23.48
C LEU A 240 3.30 -10.99 23.62
N GLU A 241 2.48 -11.25 24.64
CA GLU A 241 1.65 -12.45 24.74
C GLU A 241 0.20 -12.10 24.41
N LEU A 242 -0.32 -12.58 23.28
CA LEU A 242 -1.68 -12.30 22.83
C LEU A 242 -2.30 -13.51 22.15
N ALA A 243 -3.59 -13.77 22.44
CA ALA A 243 -4.35 -14.90 21.92
C ALA A 243 -3.67 -16.28 22.14
N GLY A 244 -2.87 -16.40 23.19
CA GLY A 244 -2.11 -17.63 23.50
C GLY A 244 -0.83 -17.82 22.67
N HIS A 245 -0.37 -16.77 22.00
CA HIS A 245 0.84 -16.73 21.18
C HIS A 245 1.87 -15.76 21.74
N ASP A 246 3.14 -16.13 21.65
CA ASP A 246 4.34 -15.42 22.11
C ASP A 246 5.39 -15.25 20.99
N ASP A 247 5.02 -15.55 19.74
CA ASP A 247 5.83 -15.44 18.52
C ASP A 247 5.54 -14.15 17.74
N TRP A 248 5.07 -13.11 18.43
CA TRP A 248 4.78 -11.80 17.84
C TRP A 248 6.05 -11.03 17.51
N ARG A 249 6.01 -10.29 16.40
CA ARG A 249 7.13 -9.47 15.93
C ARG A 249 6.65 -8.13 15.40
N LEU A 250 7.58 -7.17 15.33
CA LEU A 250 7.35 -5.90 14.65
C LEU A 250 7.35 -6.17 13.13
N PRO A 251 6.34 -5.74 12.37
CA PRO A 251 6.27 -5.98 10.94
C PRO A 251 7.40 -5.24 10.20
N ASN A 252 7.88 -5.80 9.10
CA ASN A 252 8.75 -5.05 8.20
C ASN A 252 7.96 -3.96 7.45
N ALA A 253 8.66 -3.06 6.76
CA ALA A 253 8.03 -1.91 6.10
C ALA A 253 6.95 -2.31 5.06
N LYS A 254 7.14 -3.42 4.34
CA LYS A 254 6.20 -3.90 3.31
C LYS A 254 4.99 -4.60 3.92
N GLU A 255 5.19 -5.39 4.98
CA GLU A 255 4.10 -5.98 5.75
C GLU A 255 3.22 -4.88 6.35
N LEU A 256 3.81 -3.87 6.99
CA LEU A 256 3.07 -2.78 7.59
C LEU A 256 2.31 -1.96 6.53
N GLN A 257 2.96 -1.67 5.39
CA GLN A 257 2.32 -0.98 4.26
C GLN A 257 1.16 -1.78 3.66
N SER A 258 1.18 -3.11 3.76
CA SER A 258 0.11 -3.96 3.26
C SER A 258 -1.25 -3.70 3.95
N LEU A 259 -1.24 -3.15 5.18
CA LEU A 259 -2.45 -2.78 5.92
C LEU A 259 -3.09 -1.47 5.45
N VAL A 260 -2.38 -0.65 4.67
CA VAL A 260 -2.89 0.67 4.28
C VAL A 260 -4.10 0.51 3.36
N ASP A 261 -5.20 1.16 3.75
CA ASP A 261 -6.36 1.39 2.91
C ASP A 261 -6.28 2.78 2.28
N TYR A 262 -5.71 2.83 1.07
CA TYR A 262 -5.54 4.06 0.30
C TYR A 262 -6.86 4.70 -0.19
N SER A 263 -8.00 4.03 0.01
CA SER A 263 -9.32 4.62 -0.27
C SER A 263 -9.83 5.53 0.86
N ARG A 264 -9.11 5.60 1.98
CA ARG A 264 -9.47 6.34 3.19
C ARG A 264 -8.39 7.35 3.56
N ALA A 265 -8.80 8.45 4.18
CA ALA A 265 -7.88 9.41 4.79
C ALA A 265 -8.59 10.25 5.86
N PRO A 266 -7.89 10.73 6.91
CA PRO A 266 -8.51 11.59 7.92
C PRO A 266 -9.09 12.89 7.34
N ASP A 267 -8.51 13.39 6.25
CA ASP A 267 -8.92 14.58 5.50
C ASP A 267 -9.50 14.24 4.12
N ALA A 268 -10.08 13.05 3.96
CA ALA A 268 -10.68 12.64 2.70
C ALA A 268 -11.75 13.64 2.21
N THR A 269 -11.77 13.87 0.90
CA THR A 269 -12.74 14.77 0.27
C THR A 269 -14.15 14.18 0.21
N ASP A 270 -14.27 12.85 0.13
CA ASP A 270 -15.53 12.13 0.30
C ASP A 270 -15.79 11.86 1.80
N PRO A 271 -16.89 12.36 2.39
CA PRO A 271 -17.25 12.09 3.77
C PRO A 271 -17.34 10.60 4.15
N GLY A 272 -17.63 9.71 3.19
CA GLY A 272 -17.68 8.27 3.41
C GLY A 272 -16.30 7.61 3.54
N ALA A 273 -15.25 8.29 3.09
CA ALA A 273 -13.86 7.84 3.14
C ALA A 273 -13.09 8.47 4.32
N VAL A 274 -13.73 9.32 5.12
CA VAL A 274 -13.10 9.98 6.26
C VAL A 274 -12.76 8.97 7.35
N GLY A 275 -11.48 8.94 7.69
CA GLY A 275 -10.93 8.15 8.78
C GLY A 275 -9.49 7.71 8.49
N PRO A 276 -8.82 7.10 9.45
CA PRO A 276 -7.46 6.59 9.27
C PRO A 276 -7.37 5.67 8.04
N ALA A 277 -6.22 5.70 7.37
CA ALA A 277 -5.93 4.95 6.14
C ALA A 277 -5.67 3.46 6.41
N ILE A 278 -6.57 2.82 7.15
CA ILE A 278 -6.52 1.41 7.56
C ILE A 278 -7.96 0.89 7.72
N ASP A 279 -8.16 -0.41 7.55
CA ASP A 279 -9.48 -1.03 7.73
C ASP A 279 -10.02 -0.82 9.17
N PRO A 280 -11.27 -0.36 9.35
CA PRO A 280 -11.90 -0.15 10.66
C PRO A 280 -11.99 -1.38 11.57
N ILE A 281 -11.66 -2.58 11.07
CA ILE A 281 -11.50 -3.79 11.88
C ILE A 281 -10.37 -3.65 12.91
N PHE A 282 -9.39 -2.77 12.64
CA PHE A 282 -8.31 -2.46 13.55
C PHE A 282 -8.70 -1.34 14.51
N THR A 283 -8.38 -1.54 15.79
CA THR A 283 -8.56 -0.52 16.83
C THR A 283 -7.30 0.32 16.93
N LEU A 284 -7.48 1.64 16.98
CA LEU A 284 -6.40 2.62 17.04
C LEU A 284 -6.44 3.38 18.37
N GLY A 285 -5.28 3.58 18.98
CA GLY A 285 -5.09 4.47 20.13
C GLY A 285 -5.02 5.94 19.72
N ASP A 286 -4.63 6.22 18.47
CA ASP A 286 -4.58 7.54 17.86
C ASP A 286 -4.96 7.45 16.37
N ASP A 287 -6.02 8.17 15.97
CA ASP A 287 -6.49 8.24 14.59
C ASP A 287 -5.49 8.98 13.66
N ASP A 288 -4.59 9.81 14.20
CA ASP A 288 -3.49 10.44 13.46
C ASP A 288 -2.17 9.66 13.59
N GLY A 289 -2.24 8.40 14.03
CA GLY A 289 -1.10 7.57 14.39
C GLY A 289 -0.18 7.19 13.22
N TRP A 290 1.12 7.16 13.50
CA TRP A 290 2.16 6.61 12.64
C TRP A 290 2.78 5.38 13.31
N TYR A 291 3.23 4.42 12.52
CA TYR A 291 3.55 3.08 13.02
C TYR A 291 4.94 2.65 12.63
N TRP A 292 5.70 2.17 13.62
CA TRP A 292 7.03 1.65 13.38
C TRP A 292 6.98 0.35 12.58
N SER A 293 7.94 0.21 11.66
CA SER A 293 8.37 -1.07 11.13
C SER A 293 9.69 -1.52 11.77
N SER A 294 10.04 -2.79 11.61
CA SER A 294 11.33 -3.37 12.00
C SER A 294 12.46 -3.05 11.01
N THR A 295 12.17 -2.30 9.94
CA THR A 295 13.10 -2.00 8.84
C THR A 295 13.89 -0.72 9.12
N THR A 296 15.23 -0.82 9.15
CA THR A 296 16.10 0.37 9.14
C THR A 296 16.07 1.01 7.75
N HIS A 297 16.00 2.34 7.69
CA HIS A 297 16.02 3.09 6.44
C HIS A 297 17.36 3.81 6.28
N MET A 298 18.18 3.38 5.31
CA MET A 298 19.53 3.90 5.10
C MET A 298 19.55 5.17 4.25
N ASP A 299 18.89 6.22 4.73
CA ASP A 299 18.79 7.50 4.03
C ASP A 299 19.69 8.58 4.63
N GLY A 300 20.72 8.97 3.88
CA GLY A 300 21.71 9.95 4.30
C GLY A 300 22.92 9.30 4.98
N PRO A 301 23.85 10.13 5.50
CA PRO A 301 25.16 9.66 5.95
C PRO A 301 25.13 8.92 7.30
N THR A 302 23.97 8.84 7.98
CA THR A 302 23.83 8.18 9.29
C THR A 302 22.85 7.02 9.22
N LEU A 303 22.98 6.06 10.13
CA LEU A 303 22.14 4.85 10.22
C LEU A 303 21.05 4.98 11.29
N GLU A 304 20.70 6.22 11.62
CA GLU A 304 19.86 6.58 12.76
C GLU A 304 18.37 6.41 12.51
N TRP A 305 17.97 6.11 11.27
CA TRP A 305 16.58 6.19 10.84
C TRP A 305 15.96 4.81 10.64
N ALA A 306 14.71 4.64 11.06
CA ALA A 306 13.89 3.47 10.77
C ALA A 306 12.66 3.87 9.98
N ALA A 307 12.09 2.95 9.20
CA ALA A 307 10.91 3.21 8.41
C ALA A 307 9.63 3.16 9.26
N TYR A 308 8.69 4.04 8.96
CA TYR A 308 7.34 4.03 9.52
C TYR A 308 6.29 4.25 8.42
N VAL A 309 5.05 3.83 8.70
CA VAL A 309 3.89 4.07 7.83
C VAL A 309 2.88 4.98 8.56
N CYS A 310 2.36 5.99 7.87
CA CYS A 310 1.31 6.86 8.39
C CYS A 310 -0.07 6.26 8.09
N PHE A 311 -0.82 5.80 9.10
CA PHE A 311 -2.27 5.61 8.93
C PHE A 311 -3.04 6.91 9.17
N GLY A 312 -2.47 7.82 9.97
CA GLY A 312 -2.83 9.24 10.03
C GLY A 312 -2.24 10.09 8.90
N ILE A 313 -2.30 11.42 9.04
CA ILE A 313 -1.78 12.35 8.04
C ILE A 313 -0.23 12.41 8.07
N GLY A 314 0.39 12.39 6.89
CA GLY A 314 1.82 12.68 6.70
C GLY A 314 2.12 14.18 6.80
N TRP A 315 2.26 14.69 8.02
CA TRP A 315 2.48 16.10 8.33
C TRP A 315 3.90 16.59 8.03
N GLY A 316 4.00 17.88 7.71
CA GLY A 316 5.27 18.59 7.58
C GLY A 316 5.10 20.10 7.70
N TRP A 317 6.21 20.83 7.62
CA TRP A 317 6.29 22.27 7.83
C TRP A 317 6.88 22.98 6.61
N MET A 318 6.03 23.75 5.91
CA MET A 318 6.39 24.42 4.66
C MET A 318 6.30 25.93 4.80
N GLU A 319 7.20 26.67 4.14
CA GLU A 319 7.11 28.14 4.09
C GLU A 319 5.96 28.59 3.18
N GLN A 320 5.10 29.48 3.68
CA GLN A 320 3.94 30.00 2.96
C GLN A 320 3.89 31.54 2.98
N PRO A 321 4.12 32.21 1.82
CA PRO A 321 4.59 31.66 0.54
C PRO A 321 6.06 31.19 0.61
N PRO A 322 6.58 30.46 -0.39
CA PRO A 322 7.98 30.04 -0.44
C PRO A 322 8.96 31.22 -0.29
N GLY A 323 9.98 31.07 0.57
CA GLY A 323 10.98 32.11 0.84
C GLY A 323 10.54 33.21 1.80
N SER A 324 9.36 33.08 2.43
CA SER A 324 8.84 34.05 3.40
C SER A 324 9.40 33.88 4.81
N GLY A 325 9.96 32.71 5.13
CA GLY A 325 10.28 32.30 6.50
C GLY A 325 9.06 32.01 7.39
N ASN A 326 7.83 32.07 6.85
CA ASN A 326 6.60 31.77 7.59
C ASN A 326 6.24 30.28 7.44
N LEU A 327 6.68 29.46 8.40
CA LEU A 327 6.42 28.01 8.39
C LEU A 327 5.00 27.69 8.84
N VAL A 328 4.30 26.88 8.03
CA VAL A 328 2.93 26.42 8.27
C VAL A 328 2.92 24.89 8.25
N ARG A 329 2.37 24.29 9.31
CA ARG A 329 2.13 22.84 9.38
C ARG A 329 1.01 22.45 8.42
N MET A 330 1.25 21.46 7.57
CA MET A 330 0.28 20.99 6.59
C MET A 330 0.50 19.52 6.21
N ASN A 331 -0.50 18.92 5.57
CA ASN A 331 -0.40 17.58 5.01
C ASN A 331 0.55 17.60 3.79
N VAL A 332 1.77 17.09 3.91
CA VAL A 332 2.77 17.17 2.83
C VAL A 332 2.89 15.88 2.02
N HIS A 333 2.45 14.73 2.56
CA HIS A 333 2.61 13.42 1.91
C HIS A 333 1.30 12.61 1.77
N GLY A 334 0.26 12.93 2.53
CA GLY A 334 -0.98 12.15 2.61
C GLY A 334 -0.91 10.97 3.59
N ALA A 335 -2.07 10.58 4.12
CA ALA A 335 -2.20 9.32 4.87
C ALA A 335 -1.95 8.11 3.97
N GLY A 336 -1.16 7.16 4.45
CA GLY A 336 -0.66 6.00 3.70
C GLY A 336 0.77 6.15 3.16
N CYS A 337 1.43 7.29 3.39
CA CYS A 337 2.84 7.43 3.05
C CYS A 337 3.74 6.59 3.97
N GLN A 338 4.88 6.15 3.43
CA GLN A 338 5.97 5.54 4.20
C GLN A 338 7.15 6.50 4.21
N ARG A 339 7.63 6.79 5.42
CA ARG A 339 8.72 7.72 5.69
C ARG A 339 9.66 7.09 6.72
N SER A 340 10.50 7.90 7.34
CA SER A 340 11.44 7.44 8.35
C SER A 340 11.64 8.50 9.41
N ASP A 341 11.84 8.04 10.64
CA ASP A 341 12.13 8.87 11.82
C ASP A 341 13.44 8.40 12.47
N PRO A 342 14.12 9.24 13.27
CA PRO A 342 15.20 8.79 14.12
C PRO A 342 14.70 7.72 15.10
N LYS A 343 15.49 6.67 15.30
CA LYS A 343 15.17 5.52 16.18
C LYS A 343 15.03 5.93 17.65
N THR A 344 15.70 7.01 18.05
CA THR A 344 15.73 7.56 19.41
C THR A 344 15.95 9.08 19.39
N GLY A 345 15.78 9.74 20.54
CA GLY A 345 16.01 11.18 20.70
C GLY A 345 14.82 11.92 21.30
N ASP A 346 14.80 13.26 21.15
CA ASP A 346 13.72 14.14 21.59
C ASP A 346 13.05 14.82 20.39
N PRO A 347 11.74 14.63 20.16
CA PRO A 347 11.00 15.32 19.08
C PRO A 347 11.10 16.85 19.16
N ALA A 348 11.33 17.40 20.34
CA ALA A 348 11.50 18.84 20.53
C ALA A 348 12.75 19.40 19.82
N ASP A 349 13.72 18.55 19.46
CA ASP A 349 14.88 18.94 18.65
C ASP A 349 14.51 19.22 17.19
N TYR A 350 13.30 18.82 16.77
CA TYR A 350 12.76 18.99 15.41
C TYR A 350 11.47 19.83 15.38
N PRO A 351 11.48 21.08 15.88
CA PRO A 351 10.27 21.89 16.03
C PRO A 351 9.55 22.19 14.71
N TYR A 352 10.25 22.03 13.58
CA TYR A 352 9.72 22.20 12.22
C TYR A 352 10.06 21.01 11.32
N GLY A 353 10.24 19.83 11.93
CA GLY A 353 10.55 18.60 11.20
C GLY A 353 11.94 18.58 10.56
N HIS A 354 12.10 17.69 9.57
CA HIS A 354 13.36 17.42 8.88
C HIS A 354 13.20 17.41 7.36
N GLY A 355 14.25 17.85 6.65
CA GLY A 355 14.30 17.85 5.20
C GLY A 355 13.50 18.99 4.52
N PRO A 356 13.44 18.99 3.18
CA PRO A 356 12.93 20.14 2.41
C PRO A 356 11.45 20.48 2.65
N GLN A 357 10.64 19.50 3.07
CA GLN A 357 9.23 19.67 3.36
C GLN A 357 8.93 19.79 4.87
N GLY A 358 9.99 19.84 5.69
CA GLY A 358 9.91 19.90 7.14
C GLY A 358 9.11 18.72 7.69
N ASP A 359 9.40 17.51 7.22
CA ASP A 359 8.64 16.30 7.58
C ASP A 359 8.66 16.15 9.10
N GLU A 360 7.48 16.07 9.70
CA GLU A 360 7.37 16.02 11.15
C GLU A 360 8.09 14.79 11.69
N VAL A 361 8.83 14.98 12.79
CA VAL A 361 9.62 13.93 13.44
C VAL A 361 8.97 13.64 14.78
N ARG A 362 8.52 12.41 14.98
CA ARG A 362 7.80 11.99 16.19
C ARG A 362 8.63 11.15 17.13
N ILE A 363 9.54 10.31 16.61
CA ILE A 363 10.41 9.35 17.34
C ILE A 363 9.59 8.27 18.08
N PHE A 364 8.53 8.67 18.77
CA PHE A 364 7.57 7.83 19.46
C PHE A 364 6.39 7.51 18.53
N ASN A 365 6.54 6.45 17.73
CA ASN A 365 5.50 5.95 16.83
C ASN A 365 4.79 4.74 17.46
N LEU A 366 3.54 4.50 17.07
CA LEU A 366 2.74 3.37 17.55
C LEU A 366 3.29 2.04 17.01
N VAL A 367 2.88 0.95 17.65
CA VAL A 367 3.26 -0.41 17.26
C VAL A 367 2.02 -1.26 17.05
N ARG A 368 2.04 -2.06 15.98
CA ARG A 368 1.07 -3.12 15.72
C ARG A 368 1.84 -4.37 15.34
N CYS A 369 1.80 -5.38 16.19
CA CYS A 369 2.57 -6.60 15.96
C CYS A 369 1.91 -7.51 14.92
N VAL A 370 2.75 -8.32 14.28
CA VAL A 370 2.36 -9.34 13.30
C VAL A 370 2.98 -10.68 13.67
N ARG A 371 2.39 -11.75 13.19
CA ARG A 371 2.95 -13.11 13.18
C ARG A 371 2.41 -13.88 11.98
N ASP A 372 2.98 -15.02 11.68
CA ASP A 372 2.39 -15.94 10.71
C ASP A 372 1.13 -16.57 11.30
N ALA A 373 0.03 -16.53 10.56
CA ALA A 373 -1.16 -17.31 10.89
C ALA A 373 -0.84 -18.77 10.54
N GLY A 374 -0.15 -19.49 11.44
CA GLY A 374 0.23 -20.88 11.21
C GLY A 374 -0.94 -21.73 10.68
N GLU A 375 -0.64 -22.82 9.95
CA GLU A 375 -1.69 -23.78 9.58
C GLU A 375 -2.48 -24.13 10.85
N THR A 376 -3.78 -23.91 10.83
CA THR A 376 -4.64 -24.14 11.99
C THR A 376 -4.58 -25.63 12.35
N THR A 377 -3.65 -26.03 13.21
CA THR A 377 -3.68 -27.33 13.88
C THR A 377 -4.70 -27.28 15.01
N GLY A 378 -5.94 -26.91 14.69
CA GLY A 378 -7.07 -27.37 15.47
C GLY A 378 -7.23 -28.84 15.14
N SER A 379 -7.14 -29.73 16.13
CA SER A 379 -7.51 -31.13 15.91
C SER A 379 -8.96 -31.17 15.42
N ILE A 380 -9.15 -31.40 14.13
CA ILE A 380 -10.45 -31.72 13.56
C ILE A 380 -10.78 -33.11 14.10
N ASP A 381 -11.62 -33.15 15.13
CA ASP A 381 -12.46 -34.31 15.40
C ASP A 381 -13.21 -34.61 14.08
N PRO A 382 -13.19 -35.83 13.51
CA PRO A 382 -13.69 -36.10 12.15
C PRO A 382 -15.22 -36.00 11.98
N GLY A 383 -15.87 -35.09 12.71
CA GLY A 383 -17.31 -34.92 12.78
C GLY A 383 -17.86 -33.56 12.34
N ASP A 384 -17.03 -32.55 12.04
CA ASP A 384 -17.54 -31.25 11.58
C ASP A 384 -17.09 -30.90 10.16
N SER A 385 -18.07 -30.56 9.34
CA SER A 385 -17.97 -30.30 7.91
C SER A 385 -16.97 -29.17 7.61
N ALA A 386 -16.16 -29.38 6.56
CA ALA A 386 -15.25 -28.39 6.00
C ALA A 386 -15.89 -27.00 5.89
N PRO A 387 -15.13 -25.90 6.09
CA PRO A 387 -15.66 -24.55 5.93
C PRO A 387 -16.23 -24.41 4.51
N ALA A 388 -17.51 -24.06 4.43
CA ALA A 388 -18.23 -23.94 3.17
C ALA A 388 -17.52 -22.93 2.25
N ALA A 389 -17.23 -23.33 1.01
CA ALA A 389 -16.58 -22.46 0.04
C ALA A 389 -17.42 -21.19 -0.17
N ARG A 390 -16.86 -20.03 0.21
CA ARG A 390 -17.57 -18.75 0.22
C ARG A 390 -17.86 -18.28 -1.21
N VAL A 391 -19.12 -17.92 -1.46
CA VAL A 391 -19.59 -17.43 -2.77
C VAL A 391 -18.99 -16.06 -3.07
N THR A 392 -18.19 -15.97 -4.14
CA THR A 392 -17.68 -14.70 -4.68
C THR A 392 -18.63 -14.14 -5.75
N LEU A 393 -18.67 -12.81 -5.88
CA LEU A 393 -19.44 -12.09 -6.91
C LEU A 393 -18.52 -11.07 -7.58
N THR A 394 -18.29 -11.20 -8.88
CA THR A 394 -17.46 -10.28 -9.67
C THR A 394 -18.25 -9.69 -10.83
N ALA A 395 -17.76 -8.57 -11.38
CA ALA A 395 -18.35 -7.90 -12.53
C ALA A 395 -17.28 -7.60 -13.58
N ALA A 396 -17.50 -7.99 -14.83
CA ALA A 396 -16.59 -7.68 -15.92
C ALA A 396 -17.35 -7.39 -17.23
N PRO A 397 -17.02 -6.29 -17.95
CA PRO A 397 -16.08 -5.22 -17.56
C PRO A 397 -16.61 -4.39 -16.37
N ASN A 398 -15.71 -3.71 -15.64
CA ASN A 398 -16.04 -2.76 -14.58
C ASN A 398 -14.86 -1.79 -14.35
N PRO A 399 -14.93 -0.51 -14.73
CA PRO A 399 -16.11 0.22 -15.22
C PRO A 399 -16.72 -0.34 -16.51
N PHE A 400 -18.01 -0.11 -16.74
CA PHE A 400 -18.75 -0.65 -17.88
C PHE A 400 -19.60 0.43 -18.57
N ASN A 401 -19.88 0.27 -19.87
CA ASN A 401 -20.78 1.14 -20.64
C ASN A 401 -21.48 0.35 -21.77
N PRO A 402 -22.82 0.24 -21.80
CA PRO A 402 -23.72 0.24 -20.65
C PRO A 402 -23.90 -1.19 -20.08
N ARG A 403 -23.11 -2.19 -20.52
CA ARG A 403 -23.28 -3.59 -20.14
C ARG A 403 -22.10 -4.18 -19.38
N THR A 404 -22.38 -4.89 -18.28
CA THR A 404 -21.43 -5.72 -17.53
C THR A 404 -21.97 -7.14 -17.34
N THR A 405 -21.09 -8.09 -17.06
CA THR A 405 -21.48 -9.46 -16.69
C THR A 405 -21.11 -9.74 -15.24
N LEU A 406 -22.10 -10.09 -14.43
CA LEU A 406 -21.91 -10.54 -13.06
C LEU A 406 -21.65 -12.05 -13.03
N ARG A 407 -20.58 -12.48 -12.36
CA ARG A 407 -20.20 -13.89 -12.24
C ARG A 407 -20.13 -14.29 -10.77
N PHE A 408 -20.65 -15.47 -10.45
CA PHE A 408 -20.59 -16.05 -9.11
C PHE A 408 -20.59 -17.57 -9.17
N THR A 409 -20.05 -18.22 -8.13
CA THR A 409 -20.00 -19.69 -8.02
C THR A 409 -20.70 -20.13 -6.75
N LEU A 410 -21.68 -21.03 -6.87
CA LEU A 410 -22.38 -21.59 -5.72
C LEU A 410 -21.73 -22.91 -5.29
N PRO A 411 -21.37 -23.09 -4.00
CA PRO A 411 -20.83 -24.35 -3.50
C PRO A 411 -21.88 -25.47 -3.51
N GLU A 412 -23.14 -25.12 -3.26
CA GLU A 412 -24.27 -26.04 -3.20
C GLU A 412 -25.49 -25.45 -3.93
N ALA A 413 -26.44 -26.31 -4.29
CA ALA A 413 -27.70 -25.88 -4.88
C ALA A 413 -28.54 -25.13 -3.83
N GLY A 414 -29.07 -23.96 -4.18
CA GLY A 414 -29.74 -23.11 -3.19
C GLY A 414 -30.53 -21.97 -3.79
N ARG A 415 -31.35 -21.32 -2.94
CA ARG A 415 -32.07 -20.11 -3.33
C ARG A 415 -31.12 -18.92 -3.35
N VAL A 416 -31.17 -18.17 -4.44
CA VAL A 416 -30.30 -17.03 -4.72
C VAL A 416 -31.14 -15.84 -5.17
N ARG A 417 -30.79 -14.64 -4.69
CA ARG A 417 -31.27 -13.38 -5.23
C ARG A 417 -30.10 -12.48 -5.62
N LEU A 418 -30.02 -12.11 -6.89
CA LEU A 418 -29.06 -11.14 -7.41
C LEU A 418 -29.80 -9.86 -7.77
N SER A 419 -29.44 -8.76 -7.12
CA SER A 419 -30.07 -7.45 -7.32
C SER A 419 -29.04 -6.35 -7.55
N ILE A 420 -29.46 -5.30 -8.25
CA ILE A 420 -28.69 -4.07 -8.38
C ILE A 420 -29.33 -3.02 -7.47
N VAL A 421 -28.51 -2.33 -6.67
CA VAL A 421 -28.94 -1.21 -5.82
C VAL A 421 -28.11 0.03 -6.11
N ASP A 422 -28.69 1.22 -5.91
CA ASP A 422 -27.97 2.49 -5.96
C ASP A 422 -27.21 2.76 -4.64
N VAL A 423 -26.42 3.83 -4.59
CA VAL A 423 -25.65 4.24 -3.40
C VAL A 423 -26.52 4.57 -2.17
N ALA A 424 -27.80 4.88 -2.37
CA ALA A 424 -28.76 5.08 -1.28
C ALA A 424 -29.39 3.75 -0.81
N GLY A 425 -28.96 2.62 -1.35
CA GLY A 425 -29.47 1.27 -1.07
C GLY A 425 -30.83 0.99 -1.71
N ARG A 426 -31.33 1.87 -2.60
CA ARG A 426 -32.59 1.63 -3.31
C ARG A 426 -32.34 0.64 -4.44
N ARG A 427 -33.20 -0.36 -4.53
CA ARG A 427 -33.11 -1.39 -5.58
C ARG A 427 -33.46 -0.81 -6.95
N VAL A 428 -32.50 -0.92 -7.85
CA VAL A 428 -32.57 -0.50 -9.26
C VAL A 428 -33.06 -1.66 -10.13
N ASP A 429 -32.56 -2.87 -9.91
CA ASP A 429 -32.95 -4.05 -10.70
C ASP A 429 -32.87 -5.37 -9.90
N THR A 430 -33.48 -6.44 -10.41
CA THR A 430 -33.37 -7.82 -9.90
C THR A 430 -33.12 -8.77 -11.05
N LEU A 431 -31.86 -9.21 -11.16
CA LEU A 431 -31.36 -10.03 -12.27
C LEU A 431 -31.64 -11.52 -12.06
N LEU A 432 -31.85 -11.93 -10.81
CA LEU A 432 -32.18 -13.30 -10.44
C LEU A 432 -32.91 -13.33 -9.09
N ASP A 433 -33.97 -14.14 -8.98
CA ASP A 433 -34.57 -14.58 -7.71
C ASP A 433 -35.14 -15.99 -7.93
N GLY A 434 -34.44 -17.01 -7.46
CA GLY A 434 -34.81 -18.40 -7.71
C GLY A 434 -33.84 -19.41 -7.13
N VAL A 435 -34.08 -20.70 -7.37
CA VAL A 435 -33.18 -21.79 -6.97
C VAL A 435 -32.22 -22.08 -8.12
N LEU A 436 -30.93 -22.18 -7.84
CA LEU A 436 -29.89 -22.57 -8.78
C LEU A 436 -29.15 -23.81 -8.27
N GLU A 437 -28.63 -24.61 -9.21
CA GLU A 437 -27.72 -25.71 -8.92
C GLU A 437 -26.32 -25.20 -8.50
N ALA A 438 -25.54 -26.05 -7.83
CA ALA A 438 -24.14 -25.79 -7.54
C ALA A 438 -23.34 -25.56 -8.83
N GLY A 439 -22.31 -24.71 -8.76
CA GLY A 439 -21.42 -24.39 -9.89
C GLY A 439 -21.42 -22.92 -10.29
N ALA A 440 -20.74 -22.62 -11.40
CA ALA A 440 -20.54 -21.26 -11.88
C ALA A 440 -21.75 -20.72 -12.64
N HIS A 441 -22.12 -19.47 -12.36
CA HIS A 441 -23.25 -18.76 -12.95
C HIS A 441 -22.83 -17.38 -13.43
N ALA A 442 -23.54 -16.88 -14.44
CA ALA A 442 -23.34 -15.54 -14.96
C ALA A 442 -24.66 -14.86 -15.32
N ARG A 443 -24.78 -13.56 -15.06
CA ARG A 443 -25.92 -12.73 -15.45
C ARG A 443 -25.44 -11.41 -16.00
N ASP A 444 -25.94 -11.05 -17.17
CA ASP A 444 -25.65 -9.75 -17.75
C ASP A 444 -26.55 -8.69 -17.13
N TRP A 445 -26.01 -7.51 -16.93
CA TRP A 445 -26.77 -6.32 -16.60
C TRP A 445 -26.47 -5.23 -17.62
N THR A 446 -27.53 -4.57 -18.10
CA THR A 446 -27.43 -3.40 -18.97
C THR A 446 -28.11 -2.25 -18.26
N ALA A 447 -27.34 -1.23 -17.92
CA ALA A 447 -27.86 -0.04 -17.26
C ALA A 447 -28.55 0.90 -18.25
N GLU A 448 -29.42 1.78 -17.75
CA GLU A 448 -30.06 2.79 -18.59
C GLU A 448 -29.01 3.78 -19.14
N VAL A 449 -29.10 4.08 -20.44
CA VAL A 449 -28.17 4.97 -21.12
C VAL A 449 -28.37 6.41 -20.63
N GLY A 450 -27.28 7.07 -20.23
CA GLY A 450 -27.28 8.49 -19.83
C GLY A 450 -27.32 8.75 -18.32
N VAL A 451 -27.16 7.71 -17.48
CA VAL A 451 -27.01 7.83 -16.02
C VAL A 451 -25.66 7.25 -15.59
N SER A 452 -24.58 8.04 -15.66
CA SER A 452 -23.30 7.67 -15.07
C SER A 452 -23.41 7.60 -13.53
N GLY A 453 -22.70 6.65 -12.91
CA GLY A 453 -22.78 6.49 -11.45
C GLY A 453 -22.31 5.16 -10.90
N VAL A 454 -22.30 5.09 -9.57
CA VAL A 454 -21.92 3.89 -8.81
C VAL A 454 -23.17 3.12 -8.40
N TYR A 455 -23.13 1.79 -8.60
CA TYR A 455 -24.14 0.85 -8.16
C TYR A 455 -23.47 -0.28 -7.36
N LEU A 456 -24.26 -1.08 -6.65
CA LEU A 456 -23.81 -2.33 -6.02
C LEU A 456 -24.61 -3.48 -6.61
N ALA A 457 -23.92 -4.51 -7.12
CA ALA A 457 -24.55 -5.81 -7.32
C ALA A 457 -24.49 -6.59 -6.01
N ARG A 458 -25.65 -7.05 -5.53
CA ARG A 458 -25.82 -7.75 -4.26
C ARG A 458 -26.38 -9.14 -4.52
N LEU A 459 -25.64 -10.15 -4.09
CA LEU A 459 -26.00 -11.56 -4.14
C LEU A 459 -26.37 -12.05 -2.73
N GLU A 460 -27.63 -12.43 -2.55
CA GLU A 460 -28.15 -13.03 -1.32
C GLU A 460 -28.28 -14.54 -1.54
N THR A 461 -27.71 -15.32 -0.62
CA THR A 461 -27.79 -16.79 -0.58
C THR A 461 -28.21 -17.24 0.82
N ALA A 462 -28.38 -18.55 1.04
CA ALA A 462 -28.64 -19.09 2.38
C ALA A 462 -27.48 -18.82 3.36
N ASP A 463 -26.25 -18.78 2.85
CA ASP A 463 -25.02 -18.66 3.65
C ASP A 463 -24.60 -17.21 3.91
N GLY A 464 -25.29 -16.24 3.31
CA GLY A 464 -25.05 -14.83 3.54
C GLY A 464 -25.20 -13.97 2.29
N VAL A 465 -24.65 -12.76 2.39
CA VAL A 465 -24.74 -11.72 1.37
C VAL A 465 -23.35 -11.30 0.95
N THR A 466 -23.08 -11.35 -0.37
CA THR A 466 -21.87 -10.80 -0.99
C THR A 466 -22.27 -9.68 -1.93
N ALA A 467 -21.46 -8.63 -2.04
CA ALA A 467 -21.70 -7.53 -2.97
C ALA A 467 -20.42 -7.13 -3.71
N THR A 468 -20.58 -6.56 -4.90
CA THR A 468 -19.48 -5.95 -5.67
C THR A 468 -19.90 -4.60 -6.23
N LYS A 469 -18.96 -3.66 -6.26
CA LYS A 469 -19.17 -2.30 -6.78
C LYS A 469 -19.21 -2.33 -8.30
N LEU A 470 -20.17 -1.61 -8.89
CA LEU A 470 -20.29 -1.40 -10.33
C LEU A 470 -20.12 0.08 -10.63
N VAL A 471 -19.28 0.41 -11.61
CA VAL A 471 -19.01 1.77 -12.05
C VAL A 471 -19.48 1.91 -13.49
N LEU A 472 -20.56 2.67 -13.70
CA LEU A 472 -21.08 2.97 -15.03
C LEU A 472 -20.37 4.22 -15.57
N ALA A 473 -19.57 4.04 -16.60
CA ALA A 473 -18.89 5.11 -17.32
C ALA A 473 -19.83 5.73 -18.38
N GLU A 474 -19.60 7.01 -18.71
CA GLU A 474 -20.34 7.73 -19.77
C GLU A 474 -20.11 7.15 -21.16
#